data_AF-A0A4U9QZA2-F1
#
_entry.id   AF-A0A4U9QZA2-F1
#
_cell.length_a   1.000
_cell.length_b   1.000
_cell.length_c   1.000
_cell.angle_alpha   90.00
_cell.angle_beta   90.00
_cell.angle_gamma   90.00
#
_symmetry.space_group_name_H-M   'P 1'
#
loop_
_entity.id
_entity.type
_entity.pdbx_description
1 polymer ?
#
loop_
_entity_poly.entity_id
_entity_poly.type
_entity_poly.pdbx_seq_one_letter_code
_entity_poly.pdbx_strand_id
1 'polypeptide(L)'
;MKFKKQCFFIFIVLSIIKALVFYFARFHNCYFIDIWNVAILNLVILVFLKLSFEFKSKIFSGILWVGVAFIFVINANIYMFIGEAARTYVKSPKSGKTLIISERQVLTIPTSIKVYERKLLIFKKRIATEELNTEDVSKPFEDNHYKVNWINENEVEIQYPYKSDMPEEKWKRVKVKLN
;
A
#
# COMPACT_ATOMS: atom_id res chain seq x y z
N MET A 1 8.80 32.97 -18.56
CA MET A 1 7.38 32.65 -18.87
C MET A 1 7.19 31.22 -19.42
N LYS A 2 8.06 30.72 -20.31
CA LYS A 2 7.98 29.37 -20.89
C LYS A 2 8.06 28.22 -19.86
N PHE A 3 8.96 28.31 -18.88
CA PHE A 3 9.14 27.30 -17.84
C PHE A 3 7.89 27.08 -16.96
N LYS A 4 7.12 28.14 -16.71
CA LYS A 4 5.88 28.08 -15.90
C LYS A 4 4.76 27.33 -16.61
N LYS A 5 4.60 27.57 -17.92
CA LYS A 5 3.66 26.82 -18.76
C LYS A 5 4.07 25.34 -18.86
N GLN A 6 5.37 25.05 -18.88
CA GLN A 6 5.88 23.68 -18.88
C GLN A 6 5.57 22.95 -17.56
N CYS A 7 5.77 23.57 -16.40
CA CYS A 7 5.42 22.92 -15.12
C CYS A 7 3.91 22.66 -14.99
N PHE A 8 3.07 23.61 -15.40
CA PHE A 8 1.61 23.41 -15.39
C PHE A 8 1.16 22.34 -16.38
N PHE A 9 1.77 22.30 -17.57
CA PHE A 9 1.55 21.24 -18.55
C PHE A 9 1.98 19.87 -17.99
N ILE A 10 3.15 19.77 -17.38
CA ILE A 10 3.63 18.56 -16.70
C ILE A 10 2.64 18.13 -15.61
N PHE A 11 2.10 19.07 -14.83
CA PHE A 11 1.08 18.77 -13.82
C PHE A 11 -0.19 18.18 -14.41
N ILE A 12 -0.72 18.78 -15.50
CA ILE A 12 -1.89 18.26 -16.21
C ILE A 12 -1.60 16.85 -16.73
N VAL A 13 -0.45 16.66 -17.38
CA VAL A 13 -0.02 15.36 -17.93
C VAL A 13 0.07 14.31 -16.80
N LEU A 14 0.72 14.63 -15.68
CA LEU A 14 0.82 13.73 -14.52
C LEU A 14 -0.54 13.42 -13.91
N SER A 15 -1.46 14.38 -13.86
CA SER A 15 -2.81 14.20 -13.35
C SER A 15 -3.64 13.29 -14.27
N ILE A 16 -3.52 13.42 -15.59
CA ILE A 16 -4.15 12.53 -16.57
C ILE A 16 -3.57 11.13 -16.45
N ILE A 17 -2.24 10.99 -16.42
CA ILE A 17 -1.58 9.70 -16.20
C ILE A 17 -2.09 9.07 -14.90
N LYS A 18 -2.18 9.82 -13.81
CA LYS A 18 -2.74 9.32 -12.54
C LYS A 18 -4.17 8.84 -12.69
N ALA A 19 -5.04 9.60 -13.35
CA ALA A 19 -6.43 9.20 -13.57
C ALA A 19 -6.51 7.90 -14.39
N LEU A 20 -5.68 7.77 -15.43
CA LEU A 20 -5.59 6.56 -16.26
C LEU A 20 -5.07 5.36 -15.47
N VAL A 21 -4.01 5.53 -14.67
CA VAL A 21 -3.45 4.46 -13.85
C VAL A 21 -4.42 4.05 -12.73
N PHE A 22 -5.16 4.99 -12.14
CA PHE A 22 -6.19 4.69 -11.13
C PHE A 22 -7.41 4.00 -11.76
N TYR A 23 -7.84 4.45 -12.93
CA TYR A 23 -8.88 3.78 -13.72
C TYR A 23 -8.45 2.35 -14.06
N PHE A 24 -7.22 2.15 -14.53
CA PHE A 24 -6.65 0.84 -14.81
C PHE A 24 -6.60 -0.05 -13.56
N ALA A 25 -6.11 0.49 -12.44
CA ALA A 25 -6.06 -0.22 -11.16
C ALA A 25 -7.46 -0.68 -10.72
N ARG A 26 -8.46 0.21 -10.81
CA ARG A 26 -9.85 -0.11 -10.50
C ARG A 26 -10.43 -1.16 -11.44
N PHE A 27 -10.19 -1.02 -12.74
CA PHE A 27 -10.66 -1.98 -13.76
C PHE A 27 -10.11 -3.39 -13.51
N HIS A 28 -8.85 -3.50 -13.09
CA HIS A 28 -8.21 -4.79 -12.79
C HIS A 28 -8.37 -5.27 -11.33
N ASN A 29 -9.15 -4.57 -10.49
CA ASN A 29 -9.29 -4.84 -9.06
C ASN A 29 -7.93 -4.92 -8.32
N CYS A 30 -7.03 -4.03 -8.70
CA CYS A 30 -5.69 -3.88 -8.16
C CYS A 30 -5.61 -2.64 -7.26
N TYR A 31 -4.75 -2.71 -6.25
CA TYR A 31 -4.43 -1.60 -5.36
C TYR A 31 -2.97 -1.20 -5.55
N PHE A 32 -2.63 0.06 -5.38
CA PHE A 32 -1.22 0.45 -5.30
C PHE A 32 -0.58 -0.13 -4.03
N ILE A 33 0.71 -0.45 -4.10
CA ILE A 33 1.50 -0.70 -2.91
C ILE A 33 1.64 0.63 -2.17
N ASP A 34 1.27 0.68 -0.88
CA ASP A 34 0.91 1.94 -0.21
C ASP A 34 2.05 2.99 -0.15
N ILE A 35 3.31 2.56 -0.30
CA ILE A 35 4.50 3.44 -0.41
C ILE A 35 4.39 4.38 -1.62
N TRP A 36 3.83 3.90 -2.74
CA TRP A 36 3.68 4.71 -3.94
C TRP A 36 2.57 5.75 -3.81
N ASN A 37 1.48 5.45 -3.10
CA ASN A 37 0.42 6.42 -2.84
C ASN A 37 0.96 7.65 -2.09
N VAL A 38 1.81 7.39 -1.09
CA VAL A 38 2.46 8.41 -0.28
C VAL A 38 3.49 9.21 -1.07
N ALA A 39 4.40 8.54 -1.78
CA ALA A 39 5.42 9.20 -2.60
C ALA A 39 4.81 10.11 -3.67
N ILE A 40 3.73 9.65 -4.31
CA ILE A 40 3.00 10.42 -5.32
C ILE A 40 2.27 11.61 -4.69
N LEU A 41 1.67 11.44 -3.51
CA LEU A 41 1.00 12.54 -2.79
C LEU A 41 1.99 13.63 -2.37
N ASN A 42 3.17 13.23 -1.91
CA ASN A 42 4.26 14.16 -1.56
C ASN A 42 4.74 14.96 -2.79
N LEU A 43 4.81 14.33 -3.96
CA LEU A 43 5.15 15.03 -5.20
C LEU A 43 4.10 16.08 -5.60
N VAL A 44 2.80 15.78 -5.41
CA VAL A 44 1.71 16.76 -5.64
C VAL A 44 1.82 17.94 -4.68
N ILE A 45 2.11 17.70 -3.39
CA ILE A 45 2.31 18.76 -2.39
C ILE A 45 3.46 19.68 -2.80
N LEU A 46 4.60 19.13 -3.22
CA LEU A 46 5.77 19.92 -3.64
C LEU A 46 5.46 20.80 -4.85
N VAL A 47 4.69 20.29 -5.81
CA VAL A 47 4.25 21.07 -6.98
C VAL A 47 3.31 22.20 -6.55
N PHE A 48 2.32 21.93 -5.70
CA PHE A 48 1.39 22.95 -5.20
C PHE A 48 2.12 24.03 -4.39
N LEU A 49 3.02 23.64 -3.49
CA LEU A 49 3.87 24.58 -2.73
C LEU A 49 4.64 25.51 -3.67
N LYS A 50 5.32 24.96 -4.67
CA LYS A 50 6.06 25.76 -5.65
C LYS A 50 5.15 26.74 -6.39
N LEU A 51 3.95 26.31 -6.80
CA LEU A 51 2.98 27.18 -7.45
C LEU A 51 2.50 28.29 -6.49
N SER A 52 2.23 27.99 -5.23
CA SER A 52 1.80 28.96 -4.22
C SER A 52 2.79 30.11 -4.04
N PHE A 53 4.10 29.82 -4.07
CA PHE A 53 5.16 30.83 -3.97
C PHE A 53 5.35 31.66 -5.26
N GLU A 54 4.98 31.12 -6.43
CA GLU A 54 5.27 31.76 -7.72
C GLU A 54 4.11 32.60 -8.29
N PHE A 55 2.89 32.47 -7.75
CA PHE A 55 1.72 33.24 -8.18
C PHE A 55 1.73 34.65 -7.57
N LYS A 56 1.78 35.68 -8.42
CA LYS A 56 1.80 37.10 -7.99
C LYS A 56 0.48 37.59 -7.42
N SER A 57 -0.65 36.99 -7.81
CA SER A 57 -1.95 37.38 -7.29
C SER A 57 -2.11 36.83 -5.86
N LYS A 58 -2.31 37.74 -4.90
CA LYS A 58 -2.51 37.39 -3.48
C LYS A 58 -3.71 36.45 -3.28
N ILE A 59 -4.79 36.65 -4.04
CA ILE A 59 -6.02 35.83 -3.96
C ILE A 59 -5.73 34.40 -4.44
N PHE A 60 -5.10 34.24 -5.61
CA PHE A 60 -4.77 32.91 -6.14
C PHE A 60 -3.72 32.17 -5.30
N SER A 61 -2.68 32.88 -4.82
CA SER A 61 -1.72 32.30 -3.89
C SER A 61 -2.41 31.82 -2.61
N GLY A 62 -3.34 32.61 -2.06
CA GLY A 62 -4.15 32.22 -0.90
C GLY A 62 -4.96 30.94 -1.14
N ILE A 63 -5.62 30.80 -2.29
CA ILE A 63 -6.36 29.58 -2.65
C ILE A 63 -5.42 28.36 -2.74
N LEU A 64 -4.24 28.53 -3.34
CA LEU A 64 -3.27 27.45 -3.44
C LEU A 64 -2.71 27.04 -2.06
N TRP A 65 -2.49 27.99 -1.16
CA TRP A 65 -2.09 27.72 0.23
C TRP A 65 -3.16 26.95 1.01
N VAL A 66 -4.44 27.29 0.84
CA VAL A 66 -5.55 26.52 1.40
C VAL A 66 -5.57 25.10 0.81
N GLY A 67 -5.35 24.96 -0.50
CA GLY A 67 -5.22 23.67 -1.16
C GLY A 67 -4.06 22.82 -0.62
N VAL A 68 -2.89 23.43 -0.41
CA VAL A 68 -1.73 22.77 0.23
C VAL A 68 -2.08 22.29 1.62
N ALA A 69 -2.65 23.16 2.47
CA ALA A 69 -3.04 22.80 3.83
C ALA A 69 -4.04 21.63 3.85
N PHE A 70 -5.03 21.66 2.95
CA PHE A 70 -6.02 20.58 2.81
C PHE A 70 -5.38 19.25 2.38
N ILE A 71 -4.48 19.28 1.38
CA ILE A 71 -3.77 18.08 0.94
C ILE A 71 -2.84 17.55 2.06
N PHE A 72 -2.22 18.43 2.85
CA PHE A 72 -1.43 18.04 4.03
C PHE A 72 -2.28 17.34 5.08
N VAL A 73 -3.47 17.85 5.38
CA VAL A 73 -4.42 17.22 6.31
C VAL A 73 -4.83 15.84 5.78
N ILE A 74 -5.14 15.72 4.49
CA ILE A 74 -5.44 14.42 3.86
C ILE A 74 -4.23 13.48 3.96
N ASN A 75 -3.02 13.96 3.68
CA ASN A 75 -1.79 13.17 3.71
C ASN A 75 -1.53 12.65 5.13
N ALA A 76 -1.61 13.51 6.16
CA ALA A 76 -1.47 13.14 7.56
C ALA A 76 -2.52 12.10 8.00
N ASN A 77 -3.78 12.27 7.58
CA ASN A 77 -4.83 11.29 7.85
C ASN A 77 -4.52 9.96 7.16
N ILE A 78 -4.11 9.98 5.88
CA ILE A 78 -3.70 8.77 5.15
C ILE A 78 -2.54 8.07 5.87
N TYR A 79 -1.53 8.79 6.36
CA TYR A 79 -0.45 8.19 7.16
C TYR A 79 -0.96 7.54 8.46
N MET A 80 -1.90 8.19 9.17
CA MET A 80 -2.51 7.61 10.36
C MET A 80 -3.39 6.38 10.05
N PHE A 81 -4.10 6.37 8.92
CA PHE A 81 -5.01 5.28 8.53
C PHE A 81 -4.32 4.13 7.78
N ILE A 82 -3.22 4.39 7.08
CA ILE A 82 -2.26 3.40 6.56
C ILE A 82 -1.18 3.17 7.63
N GLY A 83 -1.59 3.12 8.91
CA GLY A 83 -0.72 2.72 10.01
C GLY A 83 0.10 1.51 9.60
N GLU A 84 1.40 1.56 9.94
CA GLU A 84 2.46 0.70 9.43
C GLU A 84 2.05 -0.77 9.46
N ALA A 85 1.45 -1.21 8.35
CA ALA A 85 1.18 -2.62 8.19
C ALA A 85 2.53 -3.27 7.90
N ALA A 86 3.01 -4.14 8.78
CA ALA A 86 4.20 -4.92 8.52
C ALA A 86 3.98 -5.71 7.23
N ARG A 87 4.97 -5.65 6.32
CA ARG A 87 4.88 -6.30 5.02
C ARG A 87 5.99 -7.31 4.83
N THR A 88 5.56 -8.53 4.57
CA THR A 88 6.47 -9.62 4.23
C THR A 88 6.30 -9.95 2.75
N TYR A 89 7.42 -9.92 2.03
CA TYR A 89 7.48 -10.23 0.61
C TYR A 89 8.05 -11.63 0.41
N VAL A 90 7.25 -12.54 -0.14
CA VAL A 90 7.70 -13.91 -0.44
C VAL A 90 7.75 -14.09 -1.95
N LYS A 91 8.94 -14.31 -2.49
CA LYS A 91 9.13 -14.57 -3.92
C LYS A 91 8.93 -16.05 -4.22
N SER A 92 8.26 -16.34 -5.33
CA SER A 92 8.18 -17.69 -5.88
C SER A 92 9.54 -18.12 -6.42
N PRO A 93 9.97 -19.36 -6.17
CA PRO A 93 11.28 -19.85 -6.59
C PRO A 93 11.45 -19.96 -8.11
N LYS A 94 10.36 -20.04 -8.89
CA LYS A 94 10.42 -20.27 -10.35
C LYS A 94 9.63 -19.28 -11.19
N SER A 95 8.45 -18.83 -10.76
CA SER A 95 7.55 -18.04 -11.61
C SER A 95 7.76 -16.52 -11.54
N GLY A 96 8.67 -16.04 -10.68
CA GLY A 96 8.87 -14.60 -10.44
C GLY A 96 7.67 -13.91 -9.75
N LYS A 97 6.59 -14.63 -9.47
CA LYS A 97 5.44 -14.13 -8.70
C LYS A 97 5.87 -13.79 -7.28
N THR A 98 5.28 -12.75 -6.71
CA THR A 98 5.58 -12.32 -5.33
C THR A 98 4.30 -12.25 -4.54
N LEU A 99 4.26 -12.97 -3.43
CA LEU A 99 3.23 -12.84 -2.40
C LEU A 99 3.60 -11.66 -1.48
N ILE A 100 2.59 -10.86 -1.13
CA ILE A 100 2.71 -9.77 -0.17
C ILE A 100 1.76 -10.09 0.97
N ILE A 101 2.31 -10.36 2.14
CA ILE A 101 1.56 -10.53 3.38
C ILE A 101 1.58 -9.18 4.08
N SER A 102 0.39 -8.64 4.37
CA SER A 102 0.22 -7.37 5.06
C SER A 102 -0.43 -7.65 6.40
N GLU A 103 0.31 -7.41 7.47
CA GLU A 103 -0.14 -7.59 8.84
C GLU A 103 -0.49 -6.22 9.43
N ARG A 104 -1.67 -6.10 10.04
CA ARG A 104 -2.09 -4.86 10.68
C ARG A 104 -2.71 -5.15 12.04
N GLN A 105 -2.08 -4.61 13.07
CA GLN A 105 -2.59 -4.56 14.42
C GLN A 105 -3.11 -3.16 14.74
N VAL A 106 -4.20 -3.08 15.51
CA VAL A 106 -4.73 -1.83 16.04
C VAL A 106 -4.98 -2.01 17.53
N LEU A 107 -4.11 -1.43 18.37
CA LEU A 107 -4.24 -1.45 19.83
C LEU A 107 -4.54 -2.86 20.37
N THR A 108 -5.73 -3.06 20.95
CA THR A 108 -6.21 -4.30 21.59
C THR A 108 -7.03 -5.19 20.65
N ILE A 109 -7.15 -4.83 19.37
CA ILE A 109 -7.90 -5.59 18.37
C ILE A 109 -7.00 -6.71 17.82
N PRO A 110 -7.53 -7.93 17.62
CA PRO A 110 -6.78 -9.00 17.00
C PRO A 110 -6.17 -8.58 15.66
N THR A 111 -4.97 -9.07 15.39
CA THR A 111 -4.20 -8.71 14.22
C THR A 111 -4.89 -9.23 12.96
N SER A 112 -5.14 -8.32 12.02
CA SER A 112 -5.70 -8.64 10.71
C SER A 112 -4.58 -8.89 9.72
N ILE A 113 -4.61 -10.03 9.04
CA ILE A 113 -3.62 -10.39 8.03
C ILE A 113 -4.33 -10.43 6.67
N LYS A 114 -3.79 -9.69 5.71
CA LYS A 114 -4.29 -9.63 4.34
C LYS A 114 -3.20 -10.06 3.39
N VAL A 115 -3.56 -10.95 2.47
CA VAL A 115 -2.63 -11.47 1.48
C VAL A 115 -2.93 -10.92 0.11
N TYR A 116 -1.89 -10.54 -0.59
CA TYR A 116 -1.94 -9.96 -1.92
C TYR A 116 -0.93 -10.62 -2.84
N GLU A 117 -1.23 -10.64 -4.12
CA GLU A 117 -0.29 -10.95 -5.18
C GLU A 117 0.27 -9.65 -5.77
N ARG A 118 1.59 -9.55 -5.94
CA ARG A 118 2.20 -8.43 -6.65
C ARG A 118 1.90 -8.52 -8.14
N LYS A 119 1.38 -7.43 -8.71
CA LYS A 119 1.13 -7.28 -10.15
C LYS A 119 1.88 -6.05 -10.69
N LEU A 120 2.48 -6.18 -11.88
CA LEU A 120 3.09 -5.10 -12.65
C LEU A 120 3.92 -4.12 -11.80
N LEU A 121 4.78 -4.66 -10.90
CA LEU A 121 5.69 -3.96 -9.99
C LEU A 121 5.07 -3.07 -8.89
N ILE A 122 4.12 -2.20 -9.23
CA ILE A 122 3.56 -1.17 -8.35
C ILE A 122 2.18 -1.53 -7.79
N PHE A 123 1.55 -2.58 -8.31
CA PHE A 123 0.23 -3.01 -7.89
C PHE A 123 0.28 -4.27 -7.01
N LYS A 124 -0.73 -4.41 -6.18
CA LYS A 124 -1.06 -5.58 -5.39
C LYS A 124 -2.53 -5.94 -5.63
N LYS A 125 -2.81 -7.21 -5.90
CA LYS A 125 -4.18 -7.73 -6.05
C LYS A 125 -4.53 -8.55 -4.83
N ARG A 126 -5.66 -8.25 -4.17
CA ARG A 126 -6.08 -9.01 -2.98
C ARG A 126 -6.43 -10.44 -3.40
N ILE A 127 -5.88 -11.42 -2.68
CA ILE A 127 -6.27 -12.81 -2.84
C ILE A 127 -7.38 -13.08 -1.84
N ALA A 128 -8.51 -13.62 -2.31
CA ALA A 128 -9.56 -14.09 -1.42
C ALA A 128 -9.08 -15.41 -0.80
N THR A 129 -8.66 -15.35 0.45
CA THR A 129 -8.33 -16.51 1.28
C THR A 129 -9.32 -16.56 2.44
N GLU A 130 -9.41 -17.70 3.11
CA GLU A 130 -9.99 -17.74 4.45
C GLU A 130 -9.36 -16.65 5.33
N GLU A 131 -10.15 -16.12 6.27
CA GLU A 131 -9.71 -15.02 7.11
C GLU A 131 -8.43 -15.41 7.87
N LEU A 132 -7.34 -14.78 7.46
CA LEU A 132 -6.07 -14.83 8.15
C LEU A 132 -6.15 -13.77 9.24
N ASN A 133 -6.59 -14.18 10.42
CA ASN A 133 -6.59 -13.35 11.61
C ASN A 133 -5.86 -14.12 12.72
N THR A 134 -5.31 -13.40 13.69
CA THR A 134 -4.95 -13.96 14.99
C THR A 134 -6.16 -13.85 15.92
N GLU A 135 -6.18 -14.64 17.00
CA GLU A 135 -7.20 -14.50 18.06
C GLU A 135 -6.79 -13.47 19.13
N ASP A 136 -5.56 -12.98 19.07
CA ASP A 136 -4.96 -12.10 20.04
C ASP A 136 -4.12 -11.01 19.35
N VAL A 137 -3.45 -10.15 20.10
CA VAL A 137 -2.50 -9.14 19.63
C VAL A 137 -1.15 -9.73 19.16
N SER A 138 -1.13 -10.99 18.72
CA SER A 138 0.06 -11.62 18.14
C SER A 138 0.39 -11.02 16.77
N LYS A 139 1.68 -10.80 16.50
CA LYS A 139 2.18 -10.25 15.23
C LYS A 139 3.18 -11.21 14.56
N PRO A 140 2.73 -12.40 14.14
CA PRO A 140 3.62 -13.44 13.65
C PRO A 140 4.50 -13.01 12.47
N PHE A 141 4.04 -12.10 11.60
CA PHE A 141 4.81 -11.70 10.42
C PHE A 141 5.81 -10.59 10.72
N GLU A 142 5.47 -9.63 11.57
CA GLU A 142 6.40 -8.60 12.08
C GLU A 142 7.50 -9.24 12.96
N ASP A 143 7.13 -10.21 13.80
CA ASP A 143 8.04 -10.89 14.74
C ASP A 143 8.86 -12.03 14.11
N ASN A 144 8.71 -12.27 12.80
CA ASN A 144 9.33 -13.40 12.07
C ASN A 144 8.97 -14.79 12.63
N HIS A 145 7.84 -14.92 13.32
CA HIS A 145 7.29 -16.18 13.82
C HIS A 145 6.31 -16.78 12.81
N TYR A 146 6.81 -17.12 11.62
CA TYR A 146 6.01 -17.74 10.56
C TYR A 146 6.88 -18.64 9.67
N LYS A 147 6.25 -19.58 8.97
CA LYS A 147 6.90 -20.39 7.93
C LYS A 147 6.12 -20.27 6.63
N VAL A 148 6.86 -20.16 5.52
CA VAL A 148 6.26 -20.09 4.18
C VAL A 148 6.90 -21.14 3.30
N ASN A 149 6.08 -22.08 2.82
CA ASN A 149 6.51 -23.17 1.97
C ASN A 149 5.76 -23.10 0.64
N TRP A 150 6.50 -22.96 -0.46
CA TRP A 150 5.91 -23.05 -1.80
C TRP A 150 5.60 -24.50 -2.13
N ILE A 151 4.32 -24.83 -2.33
CA ILE A 151 3.89 -26.17 -2.77
C ILE A 151 4.17 -26.31 -4.26
N ASN A 152 3.85 -25.27 -5.04
CA ASN A 152 4.09 -25.20 -6.46
C ASN A 152 4.34 -23.73 -6.87
N GLU A 153 4.40 -23.44 -8.17
CA GLU A 153 4.73 -22.09 -8.68
C GLU A 153 3.67 -21.02 -8.38
N ASN A 154 2.44 -21.45 -8.07
CA ASN A 154 1.25 -20.62 -7.89
C ASN A 154 0.58 -20.84 -6.53
N GLU A 155 1.12 -21.70 -5.67
CA GLU A 155 0.48 -22.08 -4.42
C GLU A 155 1.51 -22.12 -3.30
N VAL A 156 1.15 -21.46 -2.21
CA VAL A 156 2.01 -21.24 -1.07
C VAL A 156 1.26 -21.59 0.20
N GLU A 157 1.89 -22.39 1.06
CA GLU A 157 1.42 -22.68 2.39
C GLU A 157 2.08 -21.71 3.37
N ILE A 158 1.24 -21.02 4.13
CA ILE A 158 1.65 -20.10 5.18
C ILE A 158 1.29 -20.76 6.51
N GLN A 159 2.27 -20.89 7.40
CA GLN A 159 2.11 -21.41 8.74
C GLN A 159 2.45 -20.31 9.73
N TYR A 160 1.55 -20.05 10.69
CA TYR A 160 1.77 -19.01 11.69
C TYR A 160 1.01 -19.33 12.99
N PRO A 161 1.51 -18.87 14.16
CA PRO A 161 0.81 -18.99 15.41
C PRO A 161 -0.40 -18.05 15.44
N TYR A 162 -1.58 -18.57 15.76
CA TYR A 162 -2.77 -17.72 15.94
C TYR A 162 -2.84 -17.06 17.33
N LYS A 163 -1.96 -17.47 18.26
CA LYS A 163 -1.65 -16.85 19.57
C LYS A 163 -0.14 -16.91 19.84
N SER A 164 0.42 -15.89 20.49
CA SER A 164 1.87 -15.65 20.59
C SER A 164 2.70 -16.85 21.10
N ASP A 165 2.19 -17.59 22.10
CA ASP A 165 2.95 -18.65 22.79
C ASP A 165 2.58 -20.08 22.33
N MET A 166 2.14 -20.23 21.07
CA MET A 166 1.73 -21.54 20.58
C MET A 166 2.90 -22.39 20.06
N PRO A 167 2.96 -23.68 20.44
CA PRO A 167 3.92 -24.60 19.86
C PRO A 167 3.63 -24.79 18.36
N GLU A 168 4.69 -25.00 17.57
CA GLU A 168 4.62 -25.10 16.10
C GLU A 168 3.59 -26.12 15.59
N GLU A 169 3.40 -27.22 16.32
CA GLU A 169 2.43 -28.27 16.00
C GLU A 169 0.98 -27.76 15.93
N LYS A 170 0.68 -26.67 16.64
CA LYS A 170 -0.64 -26.03 16.73
C LYS A 170 -0.77 -24.79 15.86
N TRP A 171 0.24 -24.46 15.05
CA TRP A 171 0.18 -23.32 14.16
C TRP A 171 -0.92 -23.49 13.10
N LYS A 172 -1.56 -22.38 12.76
CA LYS A 172 -2.57 -22.35 11.70
C LYS A 172 -1.86 -22.47 10.36
N ARG A 173 -2.35 -23.37 9.51
CA ARG A 173 -1.84 -23.59 8.15
C ARG A 173 -2.87 -23.13 7.15
N VAL A 174 -2.49 -22.22 6.25
CA VAL A 174 -3.37 -21.70 5.22
C VAL A 174 -2.68 -21.80 3.87
N LYS A 175 -3.39 -22.37 2.91
CA LYS A 175 -2.94 -22.45 1.52
C LYS A 175 -3.48 -21.27 0.74
N VAL A 176 -2.59 -20.60 0.01
CA VAL A 176 -2.91 -19.42 -0.79
C VAL A 176 -2.55 -19.72 -2.23
N LYS A 177 -3.51 -19.51 -3.13
CA LYS A 177 -3.32 -19.69 -4.57
C LYS A 177 -3.23 -18.32 -5.27
N LEU A 178 -2.11 -18.10 -5.96
CA LEU A 178 -1.83 -16.94 -6.79
C LEU A 178 -2.35 -17.20 -8.22
N ASN A 179 -2.86 -16.15 -8.88
CA ASN A 179 -3.47 -16.24 -10.21
C ASN A 179 -2.59 -15.57 -11.27
#